data_AF-A0A0G1HZS6-F1
#
_entry.id   AF-A0A0G1HZS6-F1
#
_cell.length_a   1.000
_cell.length_b   1.000
_cell.length_c   1.000
_cell.angle_alpha   90.00
_cell.angle_beta   90.00
_cell.angle_gamma   90.00
#
_symmetry.space_group_name_H-M   'P 1'
#
loop_
_entity.id
_entity.type
_entity.pdbx_description
1 polymer ?
#
loop_
_entity_poly.entity_id
_entity_poly.type
_entity_poly.pdbx_seq_one_letter_code
_entity_poly.pdbx_strand_id
1 'polypeptide(L)'
;MWDNWFVKQKISQLFIRYIFPLILFTIGTYSMLIYLKAGEFGATNLDVRTLDQMVASRSGELLKGDKVWGTFHSRYTNLGIVSLRFYNQNRDSKDTLVFRLKEQGQDKWYYEAKYETDQFLPHKHFPFGFPVIPNSDGKDYEFQLESLRGATGSGIFLDYQTPPVFTAKSFFPKAELLSDRRLLTRFSIDKLSNIFGDSEIRLNIFVFFLPLLLYLVFLLTDGLSYQYPTLIALSFPFYDVFWLTKSYDFLFLSLLFFWSLVVRRFRFESRIAAVFALSFLVLTPVMLIFGYQVYSEKTAVWAYLFLCITVVQRVYEIKHKPVDLLNLDVFLRKFHQFKVARDYWVRDLPVYAKNFRNFYFATIDKLSLDAIIRSHPEQEKDLIFWLRTIPRLVKEIFLFCIVSILVVILTVFVFYLFILSPVLTIYRVMPKFMVFYPETYLQRYFLTLLIPELIFLVMSFGVFKKVAKKTIYALLLTILAFNLLSGKIVSKSVEFETRPKILTVSPDVTSEAWTDVAVYGKNFRNIPFVGKLYIGDIEQGEYMIYWSDEKIIFRTSPDLTKSGPIKVVPLDRAPSNTVQFNYLFAK
;
A
#
# COMPACT_ATOMS: atom_id res chain seq x y z
N MET A 1 25.11 -48.91 4.55
CA MET A 1 25.20 -47.60 5.23
C MET A 1 25.26 -46.43 4.24
N TRP A 2 25.97 -46.55 3.12
CA TRP A 2 26.06 -45.52 2.06
C TRP A 2 24.72 -45.21 1.36
N ASP A 3 23.87 -46.22 1.11
CA ASP A 3 22.56 -45.99 0.47
C ASP A 3 21.61 -45.11 1.29
N ASN A 4 21.64 -45.24 2.62
CA ASN A 4 20.82 -44.43 3.52
C ASN A 4 21.24 -42.94 3.52
N TRP A 5 22.51 -42.64 3.23
CA TRP A 5 23.00 -41.26 3.19
C TRP A 5 22.54 -40.54 1.91
N PHE A 6 22.66 -41.18 0.74
CA PHE A 6 22.17 -40.63 -0.52
C PHE A 6 20.66 -40.42 -0.54
N VAL A 7 19.90 -41.35 0.06
CA VAL A 7 18.44 -41.21 0.20
C VAL A 7 18.10 -40.00 1.08
N LYS A 8 18.77 -39.84 2.23
CA LYS A 8 18.56 -38.66 3.11
C LYS A 8 18.88 -37.34 2.42
N GLN A 9 19.96 -37.29 1.63
CA GLN A 9 20.33 -36.09 0.89
C GLN A 9 19.31 -35.75 -0.20
N LYS A 10 18.84 -36.74 -0.98
CA LYS A 10 17.80 -36.55 -1.99
C LYS A 10 16.47 -36.11 -1.39
N ILE A 11 16.05 -36.72 -0.27
CA ILE A 11 14.81 -36.34 0.43
C ILE A 11 14.91 -34.90 0.96
N SER A 12 16.05 -34.53 1.56
CA SER A 12 16.28 -33.16 2.03
C SER A 12 16.21 -32.14 0.89
N GLN A 13 16.84 -32.44 -0.26
CA GLN A 13 16.76 -31.57 -1.43
C GLN A 13 15.34 -31.46 -1.99
N LEU A 14 14.59 -32.55 -2.04
CA LEU A 14 13.18 -32.54 -2.47
C LEU A 14 12.32 -31.70 -1.51
N PHE A 15 12.51 -31.86 -0.21
CA PHE A 15 11.78 -31.10 0.80
C PHE A 15 12.05 -29.60 0.67
N ILE A 16 13.33 -29.21 0.65
CA ILE A 16 13.77 -27.81 0.54
C ILE A 16 13.26 -27.18 -0.77
N ARG A 17 13.34 -27.89 -1.90
CA ARG A 17 13.00 -27.31 -3.20
C ARG A 17 11.52 -27.27 -3.52
N TYR A 18 10.70 -28.16 -2.94
CA TYR A 18 9.30 -28.33 -3.39
C TYR A 18 8.27 -28.28 -2.26
N ILE A 19 8.48 -29.06 -1.20
CA ILE A 19 7.50 -29.16 -0.11
C ILE A 19 7.46 -27.84 0.67
N PHE A 20 8.63 -27.26 0.94
CA PHE A 20 8.72 -26.05 1.74
C PHE A 20 8.08 -24.81 1.06
N PRO A 21 8.31 -24.51 -0.24
CA PRO A 21 7.53 -23.50 -0.96
C PRO A 21 6.02 -23.73 -0.94
N LEU A 22 5.57 -24.99 -1.07
CA LEU A 22 4.13 -25.31 -1.03
C LEU A 22 3.53 -25.01 0.35
N ILE A 23 4.25 -25.29 1.43
CA ILE A 23 3.83 -24.92 2.79
C ILE A 23 3.72 -23.40 2.91
N LEU A 24 4.73 -22.64 2.46
CA LEU A 24 4.69 -21.17 2.51
C LEU A 24 3.58 -20.58 1.66
N PHE A 25 3.32 -21.15 0.48
CA PHE A 25 2.19 -20.78 -0.36
C PHE A 25 0.86 -21.01 0.36
N THR A 26 0.69 -22.17 0.99
CA THR A 26 -0.52 -22.52 1.75
C THR A 26 -0.76 -21.57 2.91
N ILE A 27 0.30 -21.20 3.65
CA ILE A 27 0.23 -20.18 4.72
C ILE A 27 -0.22 -18.84 4.13
N GLY A 28 0.39 -18.39 3.04
CA GLY A 28 0.00 -17.13 2.37
C GLY A 28 -1.47 -17.12 1.93
N THR A 29 -1.94 -18.20 1.30
CA THR A 29 -3.34 -18.37 0.90
C THR A 29 -4.27 -18.38 2.09
N TYR A 30 -3.94 -19.11 3.16
CA TYR A 30 -4.76 -19.18 4.37
C TYR A 30 -4.89 -17.80 5.05
N SER A 31 -3.78 -17.07 5.20
CA SER A 31 -3.77 -15.71 5.73
C SER A 31 -4.60 -14.76 4.87
N MET A 32 -4.49 -14.86 3.54
CA MET A 32 -5.30 -14.08 2.60
C MET A 32 -6.79 -14.37 2.78
N LEU A 33 -7.20 -15.64 2.94
CA LEU A 33 -8.59 -16.02 3.16
C LEU A 33 -9.13 -15.50 4.49
N ILE A 34 -8.33 -15.56 5.57
CA ILE A 34 -8.70 -14.96 6.86
C ILE A 34 -8.90 -13.45 6.70
N TYR A 35 -7.96 -12.77 6.05
CA TYR A 35 -8.03 -11.33 5.83
C TYR A 35 -9.25 -10.95 4.99
N LEU A 36 -9.55 -11.67 3.91
CA LEU A 36 -10.72 -11.43 3.08
C LEU A 36 -12.04 -11.74 3.79
N LYS A 37 -12.04 -12.68 4.75
CA LYS A 37 -13.21 -12.96 5.61
C LYS A 37 -13.41 -11.88 6.67
N ALA A 38 -12.32 -11.30 7.17
CA ALA A 38 -12.35 -10.25 8.19
C ALA A 38 -12.63 -8.86 7.61
N GLY A 39 -12.13 -8.58 6.40
CA GLY A 39 -12.61 -7.49 5.56
C GLY A 39 -14.02 -7.85 5.07
N GLU A 40 -14.91 -6.88 4.94
CA GLU A 40 -16.31 -7.12 4.52
C GLU A 40 -16.44 -7.46 3.02
N PHE A 41 -15.45 -8.18 2.47
CA PHE A 41 -15.36 -8.68 1.10
C PHE A 41 -16.17 -9.97 0.98
N GLY A 42 -17.48 -9.88 1.13
CA GLY A 42 -18.39 -11.01 1.02
C GLY A 42 -18.08 -11.89 -0.21
N ALA A 43 -18.08 -13.20 -0.04
CA ALA A 43 -17.70 -14.15 -1.09
C ALA A 43 -18.60 -14.07 -2.34
N THR A 44 -19.82 -13.57 -2.16
CA THR A 44 -20.89 -13.46 -3.17
C THR A 44 -21.16 -12.03 -3.62
N ASN A 45 -20.32 -11.07 -3.24
CA ASN A 45 -20.57 -9.65 -3.50
C ASN A 45 -19.51 -9.08 -4.45
N LEU A 46 -19.92 -8.15 -5.31
CA LEU A 46 -19.02 -7.30 -6.09
C LEU A 46 -19.15 -5.85 -5.64
N ASP A 47 -18.03 -5.21 -5.30
CA ASP A 47 -18.04 -3.85 -4.75
C ASP A 47 -17.83 -2.82 -5.86
N VAL A 48 -18.75 -1.89 -6.02
CA VAL A 48 -18.54 -0.70 -6.83
C VAL A 48 -17.89 0.36 -5.95
N ARG A 49 -16.61 0.60 -6.22
CA ARG A 49 -15.78 1.60 -5.55
C ARG A 49 -15.65 2.79 -6.46
N THR A 50 -16.65 3.67 -6.46
CA THR A 50 -16.57 4.91 -7.22
C THR A 50 -16.08 6.06 -6.34
N LEU A 51 -15.44 7.04 -6.97
CA LEU A 51 -15.05 8.33 -6.36
C LEU A 51 -16.20 9.33 -6.50
N ASP A 52 -17.45 8.84 -6.50
CA ASP A 52 -18.60 9.68 -6.80
C ASP A 52 -18.90 10.64 -5.64
N GLN A 53 -19.61 11.71 -5.98
CA GLN A 53 -19.78 12.85 -5.10
C GLN A 53 -20.70 12.49 -3.94
N MET A 54 -20.13 12.56 -2.73
CA MET A 54 -20.88 12.50 -1.49
C MET A 54 -20.92 13.90 -0.91
N VAL A 55 -22.13 14.42 -0.68
CA VAL A 55 -22.37 15.73 -0.09
C VAL A 55 -23.05 15.52 1.24
N ALA A 56 -22.58 16.17 2.30
CA ALA A 56 -23.24 16.16 3.60
C ALA A 56 -23.81 17.54 3.91
N SER A 57 -24.98 17.58 4.55
CA SER A 57 -25.66 18.79 5.03
C SER A 57 -24.98 19.39 6.26
N ARG A 58 -23.89 18.77 6.73
CA ARG A 58 -22.87 19.40 7.57
C ARG A 58 -21.59 18.61 7.53
N SER A 59 -20.52 19.22 8.01
CA SER A 59 -19.35 18.48 8.43
C SER A 59 -19.42 18.10 9.90
N GLY A 60 -18.66 17.07 10.26
CA GLY A 60 -18.58 16.60 11.62
C GLY A 60 -19.74 15.68 11.99
N GLU A 61 -20.25 15.87 13.19
CA GLU A 61 -21.30 15.05 13.79
C GLU A 61 -22.64 15.30 13.11
N LEU A 62 -23.32 14.26 12.64
CA LEU A 62 -24.69 14.37 12.13
C LEU A 62 -25.64 14.66 13.29
N LEU A 63 -26.34 15.80 13.22
CA LEU A 63 -27.38 16.18 14.17
C LEU A 63 -28.76 15.99 13.54
N LYS A 64 -29.80 16.07 14.36
CA LYS A 64 -31.19 15.93 13.94
C LYS A 64 -31.52 16.85 12.77
N GLY A 65 -32.05 16.24 11.69
CA GLY A 65 -32.42 16.90 10.44
C GLY A 65 -31.29 16.96 9.42
N ASP A 66 -30.05 16.63 9.83
CA ASP A 66 -28.93 16.59 8.90
C ASP A 66 -29.08 15.41 7.93
N LYS A 67 -28.72 15.68 6.68
CA LYS A 67 -28.86 14.79 5.54
C LYS A 67 -27.53 14.61 4.86
N VAL A 68 -27.32 13.44 4.29
CA VAL A 68 -26.15 13.10 3.52
C VAL A 68 -26.64 12.48 2.24
N TRP A 69 -26.13 12.95 1.11
CA TRP A 69 -26.47 12.48 -0.22
C TRP A 69 -25.24 11.90 -0.88
N GLY A 70 -25.44 10.86 -1.67
CA GLY A 70 -24.42 10.38 -2.58
C GLY A 70 -25.06 9.79 -3.81
N THR A 71 -24.42 10.02 -4.95
CA THR A 71 -24.77 9.35 -6.20
C THR A 71 -23.73 8.29 -6.53
N PHE A 72 -24.14 7.24 -7.25
CA PHE A 72 -23.18 6.30 -7.80
C PHE A 72 -23.69 5.61 -9.06
N HIS A 73 -22.74 5.31 -9.97
CA HIS A 73 -23.02 4.52 -11.15
C HIS A 73 -22.84 3.03 -10.87
N SER A 74 -23.91 2.25 -11.00
CA SER A 74 -23.89 0.81 -10.76
C SER A 74 -23.26 0.07 -11.94
N ARG A 75 -22.15 -0.63 -11.70
CA ARG A 75 -21.39 -1.38 -12.74
C ARG A 75 -21.86 -2.81 -12.95
N TYR A 76 -22.58 -3.36 -11.99
CA TYR A 76 -22.99 -4.77 -11.99
C TYR A 76 -24.49 -4.86 -11.73
N THR A 77 -25.12 -5.90 -12.26
CA THR A 77 -26.51 -6.23 -11.95
C THR A 77 -26.66 -6.63 -10.47
N ASN A 78 -27.89 -6.76 -9.99
CA ASN A 78 -28.22 -7.20 -8.63
C ASN A 78 -27.69 -6.30 -7.50
N LEU A 79 -27.78 -4.98 -7.66
CA LEU A 79 -27.49 -4.04 -6.57
C LEU A 79 -28.38 -4.34 -5.35
N GLY A 80 -27.77 -4.47 -4.16
CA GLY A 80 -28.55 -4.81 -2.94
C GLY A 80 -28.02 -4.25 -1.63
N ILE A 81 -26.85 -3.60 -1.65
CA ILE A 81 -26.27 -3.03 -0.44
C ILE A 81 -25.59 -1.70 -0.79
N VAL A 82 -25.75 -0.70 0.05
CA VAL A 82 -24.87 0.46 0.11
C VAL A 82 -24.25 0.46 1.50
N SER A 83 -22.93 0.50 1.61
CA SER A 83 -22.23 0.51 2.90
C SER A 83 -21.53 1.84 3.10
N LEU A 84 -21.77 2.52 4.22
CA LEU A 84 -21.10 3.77 4.58
C LEU A 84 -20.18 3.58 5.79
N ARG A 85 -19.04 4.25 5.80
CA ARG A 85 -18.08 4.22 6.91
C ARG A 85 -18.37 5.31 7.91
N PHE A 86 -18.47 4.92 9.18
CA PHE A 86 -18.75 5.84 10.27
C PHE A 86 -17.60 5.90 11.26
N TYR A 87 -17.52 7.01 11.98
CA TYR A 87 -16.65 7.19 13.13
C TYR A 87 -17.52 7.71 14.28
N ASN A 88 -17.62 6.95 15.36
CA ASN A 88 -18.39 7.34 16.54
C ASN A 88 -17.51 7.96 17.63
N GLN A 89 -16.26 8.37 17.33
CA GLN A 89 -15.30 8.86 18.34
C GLN A 89 -15.07 7.91 19.52
N ASN A 90 -15.27 6.61 19.31
CA ASN A 90 -15.21 5.57 20.36
C ASN A 90 -16.20 5.81 21.52
N ARG A 91 -17.35 6.45 21.24
CA ARG A 91 -18.47 6.59 22.18
C ARG A 91 -19.74 5.96 21.62
N ASP A 92 -20.67 5.65 22.52
CA ASP A 92 -21.99 5.17 22.13
C ASP A 92 -22.77 6.31 21.45
N SER A 93 -23.28 6.05 20.23
CA SER A 93 -24.12 6.99 19.51
C SER A 93 -25.59 6.58 19.68
N LYS A 94 -26.44 7.53 20.09
CA LYS A 94 -27.88 7.30 20.36
C LYS A 94 -28.77 7.88 19.26
N ASP A 95 -28.22 7.99 18.05
CA ASP A 95 -28.96 8.50 16.91
C ASP A 95 -29.74 7.38 16.21
N THR A 96 -30.74 7.78 15.44
CA THR A 96 -31.49 6.93 14.53
C THR A 96 -31.36 7.54 13.14
N LEU A 97 -30.80 6.79 12.20
CA LEU A 97 -30.62 7.21 10.82
C LEU A 97 -31.72 6.64 9.93
N VAL A 98 -32.26 7.45 9.02
CA VAL A 98 -33.11 6.99 7.92
C VAL A 98 -32.26 6.89 6.66
N PHE A 99 -32.14 5.69 6.13
CA PHE A 99 -31.49 5.45 4.84
C PHE A 99 -32.55 5.35 3.75
N ARG A 100 -32.35 6.04 2.62
CA ARG A 100 -33.20 6.02 1.43
C ARG A 100 -32.38 5.80 0.17
N LEU A 101 -32.96 5.15 -0.83
CA LEU A 101 -32.33 4.88 -2.12
C LEU A 101 -33.34 5.01 -3.27
N LYS A 102 -32.93 5.59 -4.40
CA LYS A 102 -33.70 5.62 -5.65
C LYS A 102 -32.81 5.63 -6.88
N GLU A 103 -33.37 5.29 -8.03
CA GLU A 103 -32.72 5.51 -9.34
C GLU A 103 -32.77 7.02 -9.66
N GLN A 104 -31.69 7.58 -10.19
CA GLN A 104 -31.58 9.01 -10.45
C GLN A 104 -32.67 9.45 -11.47
N GLY A 105 -33.35 10.55 -11.18
CA GLY A 105 -34.47 11.06 -11.99
C GLY A 105 -35.84 10.51 -11.60
N GLN A 106 -35.93 9.55 -10.66
CA GLN A 106 -37.22 9.13 -10.11
C GLN A 106 -37.65 10.01 -8.92
N ASP A 107 -38.96 10.23 -8.80
CA ASP A 107 -39.54 10.99 -7.68
C ASP A 107 -39.69 10.15 -6.41
N LYS A 108 -39.99 8.84 -6.57
CA LYS A 108 -40.27 7.93 -5.46
C LYS A 108 -39.00 7.21 -5.00
N TRP A 109 -38.84 7.09 -3.68
CA TRP A 109 -37.81 6.26 -3.08
C TRP A 109 -38.12 4.78 -3.33
N TYR A 110 -37.14 4.03 -3.84
CA TYR A 110 -37.24 2.58 -4.00
C TYR A 110 -37.21 1.88 -2.64
N TYR A 111 -36.42 2.39 -1.71
CA TYR A 111 -36.25 1.84 -0.37
C TYR A 111 -36.10 2.93 0.67
N GLU A 112 -36.68 2.71 1.85
CA GLU A 112 -36.53 3.55 3.05
C GLU A 112 -36.53 2.66 4.30
N ALA A 113 -35.54 2.81 5.18
CA ALA A 113 -35.47 2.08 6.45
C ALA A 113 -34.75 2.87 7.54
N LYS A 114 -35.06 2.56 8.81
CA LYS A 114 -34.46 3.19 10.00
C LYS A 114 -33.42 2.27 10.63
N TYR A 115 -32.32 2.85 11.07
CA TYR A 115 -31.19 2.15 11.69
C TYR A 115 -30.75 2.89 12.95
N GLU A 116 -30.68 2.19 14.07
CA GLU A 116 -30.07 2.72 15.30
C GLU A 116 -28.54 2.69 15.16
N THR A 117 -27.86 3.72 15.65
CA THR A 117 -26.40 3.89 15.52
C THR A 117 -25.57 3.18 16.60
N ASP A 118 -26.22 2.58 17.59
CA ASP A 118 -25.56 1.85 18.69
C ASP A 118 -24.79 0.62 18.21
N GLN A 119 -25.21 0.01 17.10
CA GLN A 119 -24.53 -1.10 16.44
C GLN A 119 -23.35 -0.67 15.53
N PHE A 120 -23.10 0.64 15.37
CA PHE A 120 -22.11 1.12 14.40
C PHE A 120 -20.72 1.10 15.02
N LEU A 121 -19.80 0.38 14.39
CA LEU A 121 -18.41 0.28 14.84
C LEU A 121 -17.55 1.40 14.24
N PRO A 122 -16.61 1.99 15.01
CA PRO A 122 -15.73 3.04 14.51
C PRO A 122 -14.86 2.55 13.35
N HIS A 123 -14.74 3.38 12.31
CA HIS A 123 -13.97 3.15 11.10
C HIS A 123 -14.38 1.91 10.30
N LYS A 124 -15.59 1.36 10.56
CA LYS A 124 -16.15 0.22 9.84
C LYS A 124 -17.28 0.67 8.92
N HIS A 125 -17.46 -0.11 7.86
CA HIS A 125 -18.55 0.09 6.92
C HIS A 125 -19.82 -0.53 7.53
N PHE A 126 -20.87 0.26 7.70
CA PHE A 126 -22.17 -0.25 8.10
C PHE A 126 -22.99 -0.55 6.83
N PRO A 127 -23.47 -1.79 6.64
CA PRO A 127 -24.21 -2.17 5.44
C PRO A 127 -25.69 -1.80 5.55
N PHE A 128 -26.15 -0.91 4.67
CA PHE A 128 -27.57 -0.65 4.43
C PHE A 128 -28.07 -1.60 3.34
N GLY A 129 -28.60 -2.75 3.76
CA GLY A 129 -29.19 -3.74 2.87
C GLY A 129 -30.60 -3.38 2.43
N PHE A 130 -30.96 -3.72 1.20
CA PHE A 130 -32.29 -3.54 0.62
C PHE A 130 -32.61 -4.67 -0.36
N PRO A 131 -33.89 -4.85 -0.76
CA PRO A 131 -34.25 -5.84 -1.77
C PRO A 131 -33.41 -5.68 -3.04
N VAL A 132 -32.91 -6.79 -3.57
CA VAL A 132 -32.03 -6.80 -4.75
C VAL A 132 -32.74 -6.15 -5.94
N ILE A 133 -32.09 -5.18 -6.57
CA ILE A 133 -32.55 -4.51 -7.78
C ILE A 133 -31.95 -5.25 -8.99
N PRO A 134 -32.71 -6.09 -9.70
CA PRO A 134 -32.21 -6.76 -10.90
C PRO A 134 -31.97 -5.75 -12.02
N ASN A 135 -31.03 -6.06 -12.92
CA ASN A 135 -30.65 -5.21 -14.07
C ASN A 135 -30.27 -3.79 -13.65
N SER A 136 -29.55 -3.67 -12.53
CA SER A 136 -29.02 -2.41 -12.01
C SER A 136 -27.77 -1.94 -12.75
N ASP A 137 -27.19 -2.74 -13.64
CA ASP A 137 -25.99 -2.38 -14.38
C ASP A 137 -26.24 -1.21 -15.35
N GLY A 138 -25.30 -0.27 -15.41
CA GLY A 138 -25.38 0.89 -16.30
C GLY A 138 -26.30 2.01 -15.81
N LYS A 139 -26.86 1.91 -14.60
CA LYS A 139 -27.80 2.89 -14.03
C LYS A 139 -27.16 3.72 -12.92
N ASP A 140 -27.61 4.96 -12.81
CA ASP A 140 -27.22 5.87 -11.74
C ASP A 140 -28.23 5.85 -10.60
N TYR A 141 -27.72 5.78 -9.37
CA TYR A 141 -28.53 5.75 -8.15
C TYR A 141 -28.16 6.91 -7.24
N GLU A 142 -29.14 7.37 -6.48
CA GLU A 142 -28.99 8.36 -5.43
C GLU A 142 -29.42 7.74 -4.10
N PHE A 143 -28.56 7.83 -3.09
CA PHE A 143 -28.91 7.51 -1.71
C PHE A 143 -28.97 8.77 -0.85
N GLN A 144 -29.80 8.71 0.19
CA GLN A 144 -29.88 9.72 1.22
C GLN A 144 -29.82 9.06 2.60
N LEU A 145 -29.13 9.69 3.53
CA LEU A 145 -29.08 9.32 4.93
C LEU A 145 -29.48 10.53 5.78
N GLU A 146 -30.49 10.41 6.62
CA GLU A 146 -31.01 11.50 7.47
C GLU A 146 -30.88 11.14 8.95
N SER A 147 -30.32 12.02 9.76
CA SER A 147 -30.29 11.87 11.22
C SER A 147 -31.60 12.34 11.84
N LEU A 148 -32.24 11.51 12.67
CA LEU A 148 -33.50 11.84 13.33
C LEU A 148 -33.33 12.32 14.77
N ARG A 149 -32.27 11.87 15.44
CA ARG A 149 -32.08 12.06 16.89
C ARG A 149 -30.67 12.53 17.25
N GLY A 150 -29.80 12.78 16.27
CA GLY A 150 -28.45 13.24 16.50
C GLY A 150 -28.43 14.53 17.31
N ALA A 151 -27.62 14.56 18.36
CA ALA A 151 -27.38 15.74 19.18
C ALA A 151 -25.89 15.80 19.50
N THR A 152 -25.34 17.00 19.67
CA THR A 152 -23.91 17.20 19.96
C THR A 152 -23.47 16.31 21.12
N GLY A 153 -22.46 15.47 20.89
CA GLY A 153 -22.00 14.50 21.89
C GLY A 153 -22.57 13.09 21.73
N SER A 154 -23.57 12.88 20.87
CA SER A 154 -24.32 11.62 20.75
C SER A 154 -24.67 11.20 19.32
N GLY A 155 -24.54 12.11 18.35
CA GLY A 155 -24.59 11.84 16.93
C GLY A 155 -23.31 11.18 16.41
N ILE A 156 -23.36 10.81 15.13
CA ILE A 156 -22.34 10.01 14.46
C ILE A 156 -21.61 10.79 13.39
N PHE A 157 -20.33 10.48 13.16
CA PHE A 157 -19.54 11.10 12.10
C PHE A 157 -19.42 10.15 10.92
N LEU A 158 -19.29 10.72 9.73
CA LEU A 158 -18.81 9.98 8.57
C LEU A 158 -17.29 9.96 8.58
N ASP A 159 -16.70 8.80 8.29
CA ASP A 159 -15.25 8.64 8.26
C ASP A 159 -14.70 8.98 6.87
N TYR A 160 -14.30 10.24 6.70
CA TYR A 160 -13.60 10.71 5.51
C TYR A 160 -12.09 10.46 5.53
N GLN A 161 -11.52 9.93 6.63
CA GLN A 161 -10.08 9.74 6.77
C GLN A 161 -9.58 8.53 6.00
N THR A 162 -10.44 7.50 5.85
CA THR A 162 -10.08 6.25 5.18
C THR A 162 -11.01 5.99 3.98
N PRO A 163 -10.69 6.48 2.78
CA PRO A 163 -11.48 6.21 1.59
C PRO A 163 -11.44 4.72 1.21
N PRO A 164 -12.51 4.19 0.57
CA PRO A 164 -13.74 4.90 0.20
C PRO A 164 -14.72 5.04 1.38
N VAL A 165 -15.35 6.22 1.50
CA VAL A 165 -16.33 6.52 2.57
C VAL A 165 -17.59 5.68 2.41
N PHE A 166 -18.01 5.44 1.17
CA PHE A 166 -19.11 4.53 0.88
C PHE A 166 -18.75 3.56 -0.24
N THR A 167 -19.45 2.43 -0.29
CA THR A 167 -19.34 1.43 -1.35
C THR A 167 -20.73 0.90 -1.68
N ALA A 168 -21.04 0.75 -2.97
CA ALA A 168 -22.23 0.01 -3.39
C ALA A 168 -21.82 -1.45 -3.64
N LYS A 169 -22.63 -2.42 -3.23
CA LYS A 169 -22.35 -3.84 -3.43
C LYS A 169 -23.50 -4.51 -4.17
N SER A 170 -23.13 -5.23 -5.22
CA SER A 170 -24.04 -6.12 -5.96
C SER A 170 -23.97 -7.52 -5.37
N PHE A 171 -25.13 -8.08 -5.04
CA PHE A 171 -25.28 -9.36 -4.35
C PHE A 171 -25.65 -10.47 -5.34
N PHE A 172 -24.86 -11.55 -5.37
CA PHE A 172 -25.11 -12.71 -6.23
C PHE A 172 -25.41 -13.94 -5.39
N PRO A 173 -26.68 -14.38 -5.29
CA PRO A 173 -27.05 -15.60 -4.58
C PRO A 173 -26.20 -16.80 -5.02
N LYS A 174 -25.74 -17.60 -4.06
CA LYS A 174 -24.94 -18.80 -4.34
C LYS A 174 -25.65 -19.76 -5.29
N ALA A 175 -26.97 -19.91 -5.16
CA ALA A 175 -27.77 -20.76 -6.03
C ALA A 175 -27.72 -20.29 -7.50
N GLU A 176 -27.82 -18.97 -7.74
CA GLU A 176 -27.72 -18.37 -9.07
C GLU A 176 -26.33 -18.59 -9.67
N LEU A 177 -25.28 -18.29 -8.90
CA LEU A 177 -23.89 -18.51 -9.32
C LEU A 177 -23.59 -19.98 -9.66
N LEU A 178 -24.12 -20.94 -8.91
CA LEU A 178 -23.91 -22.37 -9.18
C LEU A 178 -24.76 -22.89 -10.34
N SER A 179 -25.91 -22.25 -10.62
CA SER A 179 -26.81 -22.65 -11.69
C SER A 179 -26.32 -22.25 -13.09
N ASP A 180 -25.58 -21.15 -13.20
CA ASP A 180 -25.07 -20.65 -14.48
C ASP A 180 -23.53 -20.57 -14.48
N ARG A 181 -22.89 -21.49 -15.21
CA ARG A 181 -21.43 -21.55 -15.36
C ARG A 181 -20.85 -20.29 -16.01
N ARG A 182 -21.56 -19.65 -16.95
CA ARG A 182 -21.08 -18.41 -17.59
C ARG A 182 -21.10 -17.26 -16.60
N LEU A 183 -22.18 -17.13 -15.83
CA LEU A 183 -22.28 -16.15 -14.74
C LEU A 183 -21.20 -16.38 -13.69
N LEU A 184 -20.98 -17.63 -13.24
CA LEU A 184 -19.91 -17.97 -12.29
C LEU A 184 -18.53 -17.55 -12.79
N THR A 185 -18.24 -17.83 -14.07
CA THR A 185 -16.95 -17.49 -14.68
C THR A 185 -16.75 -15.98 -14.72
N ARG A 186 -17.77 -15.24 -15.18
CA ARG A 186 -17.75 -13.78 -15.21
C ARG A 186 -17.62 -13.19 -13.81
N PHE A 187 -18.45 -13.62 -12.87
CA PHE A 187 -18.39 -13.21 -11.47
C PHE A 187 -17.01 -13.46 -10.86
N SER A 188 -16.39 -14.61 -11.14
CA SER A 188 -15.05 -14.93 -10.63
C SER A 188 -13.99 -13.99 -11.18
N ILE A 189 -14.04 -13.67 -12.48
CA ILE A 189 -13.12 -12.69 -13.11
C ILE A 189 -13.34 -11.30 -12.52
N ASP A 190 -14.59 -10.86 -12.41
CA ASP A 190 -14.95 -9.56 -11.84
C ASP A 190 -14.56 -9.47 -10.37
N LYS A 191 -14.74 -10.56 -9.60
CA LYS A 191 -14.35 -10.64 -8.19
C LYS A 191 -12.84 -10.56 -8.03
N LEU A 192 -12.07 -11.26 -8.87
CA LEU A 192 -10.62 -11.13 -8.89
C LEU A 192 -10.20 -9.70 -9.24
N SER A 193 -10.80 -9.10 -10.29
CA SER A 193 -10.56 -7.70 -10.66
C SER A 193 -10.89 -6.75 -9.51
N ASN A 194 -11.97 -7.01 -8.77
CA ASN A 194 -12.40 -6.21 -7.62
C ASN A 194 -11.40 -6.29 -6.45
N ILE A 195 -11.00 -7.51 -6.09
CA ILE A 195 -10.01 -7.80 -5.04
C ILE A 195 -8.67 -7.14 -5.41
N PHE A 196 -8.21 -7.30 -6.65
CA PHE A 196 -6.98 -6.69 -7.13
C PHE A 196 -7.12 -5.20 -7.43
N GLY A 197 -8.33 -4.64 -7.50
CA GLY A 197 -8.59 -3.21 -7.65
C GLY A 197 -8.29 -2.42 -6.38
N ASP A 198 -8.41 -3.06 -5.21
CA ASP A 198 -8.08 -2.50 -3.91
C ASP A 198 -6.56 -2.44 -3.66
N SER A 199 -6.02 -1.24 -3.42
CA SER A 199 -4.61 -1.08 -3.08
C SER A 199 -4.20 -1.72 -1.76
N GLU A 200 -5.07 -1.70 -0.75
CA GLU A 200 -4.81 -2.31 0.55
C GLU A 200 -4.82 -3.83 0.45
N ILE A 201 -5.77 -4.42 -0.29
CA ILE A 201 -5.76 -5.87 -0.52
C ILE A 201 -4.53 -6.28 -1.31
N ARG A 202 -4.16 -5.57 -2.38
CA ARG A 202 -2.92 -5.85 -3.15
C ARG A 202 -1.68 -5.87 -2.25
N LEU A 203 -1.55 -4.89 -1.36
CA LEU A 203 -0.44 -4.80 -0.42
C LEU A 203 -0.46 -5.97 0.58
N ASN A 204 -1.62 -6.32 1.14
CA ASN A 204 -1.74 -7.45 2.06
C ASN A 204 -1.45 -8.80 1.38
N ILE A 205 -1.91 -9.02 0.14
CA ILE A 205 -1.54 -10.19 -0.66
C ILE A 205 -0.02 -10.29 -0.76
N PHE A 206 0.65 -9.19 -1.15
CA PHE A 206 2.11 -9.17 -1.23
C PHE A 206 2.76 -9.55 0.10
N VAL A 207 2.32 -8.95 1.20
CA VAL A 207 2.86 -9.21 2.54
C VAL A 207 2.63 -10.65 3.00
N PHE A 208 1.46 -11.24 2.74
CA PHE A 208 1.16 -12.63 3.11
C PHE A 208 1.99 -13.64 2.32
N PHE A 209 2.29 -13.35 1.05
CA PHE A 209 3.15 -14.20 0.21
C PHE A 209 4.63 -13.82 0.29
N LEU A 210 5.00 -12.80 1.06
CA LEU A 210 6.38 -12.35 1.21
C LEU A 210 7.34 -13.45 1.72
N PRO A 211 6.99 -14.33 2.67
CA PRO A 211 7.88 -15.43 3.07
C PRO A 211 8.23 -16.34 1.89
N LEU A 212 7.24 -16.66 1.04
CA LEU A 212 7.45 -17.47 -0.16
C LEU A 212 8.36 -16.75 -1.15
N LEU A 213 8.09 -15.47 -1.42
CA LEU A 213 8.90 -14.67 -2.35
C LEU A 213 10.36 -14.57 -1.88
N LEU A 214 10.58 -14.29 -0.59
CA LEU A 214 11.91 -14.24 0.00
C LEU A 214 12.61 -15.60 0.01
N TYR A 215 11.86 -16.68 0.22
CA TYR A 215 12.39 -18.03 0.10
C TYR A 215 12.83 -18.36 -1.33
N LEU A 216 12.04 -17.98 -2.33
CA LEU A 216 12.40 -18.17 -3.73
C LEU A 216 13.63 -17.33 -4.10
N VAL A 217 13.71 -16.08 -3.64
CA VAL A 217 14.93 -15.25 -3.76
C VAL A 217 16.12 -15.94 -3.10
N PHE A 218 15.95 -16.54 -1.92
CA PHE A 218 16.99 -17.31 -1.26
C PHE A 218 17.46 -18.51 -2.11
N LEU A 219 16.54 -19.27 -2.72
CA LEU A 219 16.92 -20.37 -3.62
C LEU A 219 17.63 -19.87 -4.88
N LEU A 220 17.15 -18.77 -5.46
CA LEU A 220 17.70 -18.17 -6.69
C LEU A 220 19.08 -17.53 -6.47
N THR A 221 19.36 -17.07 -5.25
CA THR A 221 20.65 -16.48 -4.87
C THR A 221 21.70 -17.54 -4.52
N ASP A 222 21.49 -18.80 -4.90
CA ASP A 222 22.52 -19.84 -4.76
C ASP A 222 23.75 -19.54 -5.61
N GLY A 223 24.92 -19.59 -4.98
CA GLY A 223 26.19 -19.14 -5.57
C GLY A 223 26.40 -17.62 -5.58
N LEU A 224 25.43 -16.80 -5.16
CA LEU A 224 25.65 -15.37 -4.97
C LEU A 224 26.39 -15.08 -3.67
N SER A 225 27.16 -13.99 -3.67
CA SER A 225 27.86 -13.53 -2.48
C SER A 225 26.88 -12.97 -1.43
N TYR A 226 27.24 -13.07 -0.15
CA TYR A 226 26.36 -12.76 0.98
C TYR A 226 25.81 -11.32 0.97
N GLN A 227 26.49 -10.40 0.30
CA GLN A 227 26.10 -8.99 0.20
C GLN A 227 24.71 -8.83 -0.43
N TYR A 228 24.36 -9.61 -1.45
CA TYR A 228 23.07 -9.49 -2.14
C TYR A 228 21.87 -9.80 -1.25
N PRO A 229 21.75 -11.01 -0.66
CA PRO A 229 20.63 -11.32 0.22
C PRO A 229 20.64 -10.48 1.50
N THR A 230 21.81 -10.04 1.98
CA THR A 230 21.89 -9.10 3.11
C THR A 230 21.29 -7.75 2.76
N LEU A 231 21.63 -7.18 1.59
CA LEU A 231 21.04 -5.91 1.14
C LEU A 231 19.53 -6.02 0.91
N ILE A 232 19.06 -7.12 0.33
CA ILE A 232 17.63 -7.38 0.18
C ILE A 232 16.97 -7.39 1.57
N ALA A 233 17.52 -8.14 2.53
CA ALA A 233 17.00 -8.21 3.88
C ALA A 233 16.96 -6.84 4.58
N LEU A 234 17.97 -5.99 4.36
CA LEU A 234 18.03 -4.64 4.95
C LEU A 234 17.15 -3.63 4.23
N SER A 235 16.87 -3.80 2.94
CA SER A 235 16.03 -2.84 2.19
C SER A 235 14.57 -2.82 2.68
N PHE A 236 14.04 -3.94 3.19
CA PHE A 236 12.67 -3.98 3.67
C PHE A 236 12.45 -3.24 5.00
N PRO A 237 13.30 -3.36 6.03
CA PRO A 237 13.24 -2.49 7.20
C PRO A 237 13.26 -1.01 6.85
N PHE A 238 14.13 -0.59 5.93
CA PHE A 238 14.15 0.80 5.47
C PHE A 238 12.85 1.18 4.73
N TYR A 239 12.33 0.30 3.88
CA TYR A 239 11.04 0.51 3.23
C TYR A 239 9.89 0.61 4.25
N ASP A 240 9.87 -0.21 5.28
CA ASP A 240 8.86 -0.14 6.33
C ASP A 240 8.94 1.18 7.12
N VAL A 241 10.14 1.55 7.57
CA VAL A 241 10.37 2.80 8.31
C VAL A 241 9.90 4.00 7.50
N PHE A 242 10.28 4.09 6.23
CA PHE A 242 10.08 5.32 5.46
C PHE A 242 8.77 5.35 4.64
N TRP A 243 8.23 4.20 4.21
CA TRP A 243 7.12 4.13 3.23
C TRP A 243 5.80 3.67 3.81
N LEU A 244 5.86 2.63 4.63
CA LEU A 244 4.63 2.00 5.10
C LEU A 244 4.04 2.89 6.19
N THR A 245 2.80 3.31 6.00
CA THR A 245 2.07 4.06 7.03
C THR A 245 1.51 3.12 8.11
N LYS A 246 1.22 1.89 7.73
CA LYS A 246 0.77 0.80 8.62
C LYS A 246 1.94 -0.12 8.93
N SER A 247 1.93 -0.73 10.11
CA SER A 247 2.83 -1.82 10.47
C SER A 247 2.18 -3.15 10.11
N TYR A 248 2.95 -4.09 9.57
CA TYR A 248 2.45 -5.40 9.15
C TYR A 248 3.22 -6.52 9.84
N ASP A 249 2.57 -7.29 10.71
CA ASP A 249 3.23 -8.36 11.47
C ASP A 249 3.88 -9.43 10.57
N PHE A 250 3.20 -9.77 9.48
CA PHE A 250 3.72 -10.70 8.48
C PHE A 250 5.00 -10.19 7.80
N LEU A 251 5.19 -8.88 7.67
CA LEU A 251 6.44 -8.31 7.14
C LEU A 251 7.60 -8.63 8.09
N PHE A 252 7.43 -8.38 9.39
CA PHE A 252 8.44 -8.69 10.41
C PHE A 252 8.78 -10.18 10.42
N LEU A 253 7.76 -11.05 10.47
CA LEU A 253 7.96 -12.50 10.46
C LEU A 253 8.69 -12.99 9.20
N SER A 254 8.31 -12.47 8.02
CA SER A 254 8.96 -12.81 6.75
C SER A 254 10.44 -12.46 6.74
N LEU A 255 10.79 -11.31 7.32
CA LEU A 255 12.17 -10.81 7.35
C LEU A 255 13.02 -11.51 8.39
N LEU A 256 12.47 -11.81 9.56
CA LEU A 256 13.13 -12.68 10.55
C LEU A 256 13.42 -14.06 9.95
N PHE A 257 12.44 -14.63 9.24
CA PHE A 257 12.57 -15.89 8.55
C PHE A 257 13.68 -15.81 7.48
N PHE A 258 13.64 -14.81 6.59
CA PHE A 258 14.62 -14.64 5.54
C PHE A 258 16.04 -14.40 6.11
N TRP A 259 16.18 -13.53 7.10
CA TRP A 259 17.46 -13.27 7.76
C TRP A 259 18.05 -14.54 8.37
N SER A 260 17.21 -15.39 8.99
CA SER A 260 17.63 -16.68 9.54
C SER A 260 18.18 -17.61 8.46
N LEU A 261 17.58 -17.64 7.26
CA LEU A 261 18.11 -18.40 6.12
C LEU A 261 19.47 -17.85 5.65
N VAL A 262 19.60 -16.53 5.56
CA VAL A 262 20.85 -15.87 5.14
C VAL A 262 21.97 -16.18 6.12
N VAL A 263 21.72 -16.03 7.42
CA VAL A 263 22.69 -16.34 8.48
C VAL A 263 23.08 -17.80 8.44
N ARG A 264 22.12 -18.71 8.28
CA ARG A 264 22.40 -20.14 8.16
C ARG A 264 23.28 -20.46 6.94
N ARG A 265 23.02 -19.84 5.79
CA ARG A 265 23.76 -20.09 4.54
C ARG A 265 25.19 -19.58 4.60
N PHE A 266 25.38 -18.35 5.07
CA PHE A 266 26.68 -17.68 5.06
C PHE A 266 27.42 -17.74 6.40
N ARG A 267 26.85 -18.45 7.38
CA ARG A 267 27.40 -18.65 8.73
C ARG A 267 27.79 -17.32 9.39
N PHE A 268 26.87 -16.36 9.38
CA PHE A 268 27.11 -15.06 10.01
C PHE A 268 27.29 -15.20 11.52
N GLU A 269 28.24 -14.46 12.07
CA GLU A 269 28.37 -14.25 13.50
C GLU A 269 27.27 -13.30 14.02
N SER A 270 26.77 -13.52 15.24
CA SER A 270 25.71 -12.75 15.89
C SER A 270 26.03 -11.26 16.03
N ARG A 271 27.33 -10.92 16.07
CA ARG A 271 27.84 -9.54 16.08
C ARG A 271 27.40 -8.75 14.84
N ILE A 272 27.18 -9.40 13.70
CA ILE A 272 26.68 -8.75 12.48
C ILE A 272 25.25 -8.24 12.69
N ALA A 273 24.36 -9.08 13.24
CA ALA A 273 23.00 -8.65 13.58
C ALA A 273 23.01 -7.54 14.66
N ALA A 274 23.96 -7.60 15.60
CA ALA A 274 24.09 -6.61 16.67
C ALA A 274 24.44 -5.22 16.12
N VAL A 275 25.28 -5.13 15.09
CA VAL A 275 25.59 -3.86 14.42
C VAL A 275 24.35 -3.26 13.75
N PHE A 276 23.49 -4.08 13.14
CA PHE A 276 22.23 -3.58 12.58
C PHE A 276 21.28 -3.11 13.67
N ALA A 277 21.14 -3.86 14.78
CA ALA A 277 20.37 -3.43 15.93
C ALA A 277 20.84 -2.06 16.46
N LEU A 278 22.15 -1.90 16.65
CA LEU A 278 22.77 -0.65 17.10
C LEU A 278 22.54 0.50 16.10
N SER A 279 22.62 0.21 14.80
CA SER A 279 22.38 1.22 13.76
C SER A 279 20.96 1.77 13.80
N PHE A 280 19.95 0.91 13.93
CA PHE A 280 18.56 1.33 14.10
C PHE A 280 18.32 2.03 15.44
N LEU A 281 19.01 1.59 16.49
CA LEU A 281 18.95 2.23 17.81
C LEU A 281 19.49 3.65 17.76
N VAL A 282 20.60 3.90 17.04
CA VAL A 282 21.15 5.25 16.82
C VAL A 282 20.25 6.11 15.92
N LEU A 283 19.58 5.49 14.94
CA LEU A 283 18.65 6.21 14.06
C LEU A 283 17.41 6.72 14.82
N THR A 284 17.01 6.04 15.88
CA THR A 284 15.84 6.38 16.70
C THR A 284 15.91 7.79 17.32
N PRO A 285 16.92 8.16 18.13
CA PRO A 285 17.03 9.52 18.67
C PRO A 285 17.26 10.56 17.57
N VAL A 286 17.93 10.21 16.47
CA VAL A 286 18.07 11.11 15.31
C VAL A 286 16.69 11.49 14.77
N MET A 287 15.81 10.50 14.54
CA MET A 287 14.45 10.76 14.08
C MET A 287 13.65 11.58 15.10
N LEU A 288 13.80 11.28 16.39
CA LEU A 288 13.14 12.03 17.47
C LEU A 288 13.56 13.52 17.48
N ILE A 289 14.87 13.81 17.34
CA ILE A 289 15.41 15.18 17.30
C ILE A 289 14.81 15.99 16.13
N PHE A 290 14.54 15.35 15.00
CA PHE A 290 13.90 15.99 13.85
C PHE A 290 12.36 16.04 13.93
N GLY A 291 11.75 15.64 15.05
CA GLY A 291 10.29 15.65 15.24
C GLY A 291 9.56 14.53 14.51
N TYR A 292 10.26 13.46 14.12
CA TYR A 292 9.74 12.34 13.33
C TYR A 292 9.32 11.16 14.22
N GLN A 293 8.31 11.36 15.05
CA GLN A 293 7.89 10.38 16.07
C GLN A 293 7.53 8.99 15.48
N VAL A 294 6.67 8.93 14.46
CA VAL A 294 6.26 7.67 13.83
C VAL A 294 7.46 6.88 13.27
N TYR A 295 8.41 7.59 12.64
CA TYR A 295 9.63 6.99 12.12
C TYR A 295 10.53 6.46 13.24
N SER A 296 10.64 7.22 14.34
CA SER A 296 11.42 6.82 15.53
C SER A 296 10.89 5.54 16.18
N GLU A 297 9.56 5.39 16.25
CA GLU A 297 8.91 4.18 16.79
C GLU A 297 9.21 2.97 15.91
N LYS A 298 9.11 3.12 14.58
CA LYS A 298 9.46 2.05 13.64
C LYS A 298 10.93 1.65 13.72
N THR A 299 11.85 2.61 13.80
CA THR A 299 13.28 2.29 13.96
C THR A 299 13.57 1.59 15.28
N ALA A 300 12.86 1.95 16.36
CA ALA A 300 12.98 1.27 17.64
C ALA A 300 12.51 -0.18 17.58
N VAL A 301 11.39 -0.45 16.89
CA VAL A 301 10.90 -1.82 16.64
C VAL A 301 11.94 -2.64 15.88
N TRP A 302 12.54 -2.09 14.81
CA TRP A 302 13.59 -2.79 14.05
C TRP A 302 14.86 -3.02 14.88
N ALA A 303 15.27 -2.05 15.70
CA ALA A 303 16.37 -2.23 16.64
C ALA A 303 16.11 -3.41 17.59
N TYR A 304 14.91 -3.47 18.16
CA TYR A 304 14.49 -4.57 19.04
C TYR A 304 14.48 -5.92 18.33
N LEU A 305 13.91 -6.01 17.11
CA LEU A 305 13.87 -7.25 16.33
C LEU A 305 15.27 -7.78 16.01
N PHE A 306 16.20 -6.92 15.57
CA PHE A 306 17.58 -7.34 15.32
C PHE A 306 18.32 -7.73 16.62
N LEU A 307 18.00 -7.09 17.75
CA LEU A 307 18.55 -7.48 19.05
C LEU A 307 18.07 -8.89 19.45
N CYS A 308 16.78 -9.19 19.28
CA CYS A 308 16.24 -10.54 19.51
C CYS A 308 16.94 -11.58 18.63
N ILE A 309 17.15 -11.27 17.34
CA ILE A 309 17.93 -12.11 16.43
C ILE A 309 19.34 -12.34 16.98
N THR A 310 20.04 -11.28 17.41
CA THR A 310 21.39 -11.38 17.98
C THR A 310 21.43 -12.34 19.16
N VAL A 311 20.47 -12.25 20.09
CA VAL A 311 20.40 -13.14 21.26
C VAL A 311 20.18 -14.59 20.84
N VAL A 312 19.21 -14.86 19.97
CA VAL A 312 18.93 -16.23 19.49
C VAL A 312 20.12 -16.82 18.75
N GLN A 313 20.76 -16.04 17.87
CA GLN A 313 21.97 -16.45 17.16
C GLN A 313 23.11 -16.74 18.13
N ARG A 314 23.30 -15.89 19.14
CA ARG A 314 24.36 -16.07 20.14
C ARG A 314 24.17 -17.34 20.95
N VAL A 315 22.93 -17.63 21.39
CA VAL A 315 22.61 -18.88 22.08
C VAL A 315 22.90 -20.09 21.17
N TYR A 316 22.54 -20.00 19.88
CA TYR A 316 22.83 -21.03 18.90
C TYR A 316 24.33 -21.27 18.72
N GLU A 317 25.13 -20.21 18.59
CA GLU A 317 26.59 -20.26 18.49
C GLU A 317 27.24 -20.93 19.71
N ILE A 318 26.82 -20.53 20.92
CA ILE A 318 27.33 -21.10 22.17
C ILE A 318 27.04 -22.60 22.24
N LYS A 319 25.82 -23.00 21.85
CA LYS A 319 25.36 -24.40 21.93
C LYS A 319 26.02 -25.31 20.89
N HIS A 320 26.17 -24.85 19.65
CA HIS A 320 26.63 -25.71 18.54
C HIS A 320 28.08 -25.52 18.13
N LYS A 321 28.75 -24.45 18.61
CA LYS A 321 30.14 -24.10 18.29
C LYS A 321 30.48 -24.28 16.80
N PRO A 322 29.73 -23.64 15.89
CA PRO A 322 29.96 -23.80 14.46
C PRO A 322 31.39 -23.36 14.10
N VAL A 323 32.07 -24.19 13.30
CA VAL A 323 33.39 -23.88 12.75
C VAL A 323 33.21 -22.92 11.55
N ASP A 324 34.13 -21.96 11.41
CA ASP A 324 34.20 -21.00 10.30
C ASP A 324 33.01 -20.02 10.21
N LEU A 325 32.74 -19.29 11.30
CA LEU A 325 31.82 -18.16 11.24
C LEU A 325 32.43 -16.99 10.42
N LEU A 326 31.59 -16.31 9.64
CA LEU A 326 31.95 -15.07 8.99
C LEU A 326 32.01 -13.96 10.04
N ASN A 327 33.22 -13.67 10.52
CA ASN A 327 33.47 -12.63 11.51
C ASN A 327 33.05 -11.24 11.01
N LEU A 328 32.60 -10.40 11.94
CA LEU A 328 32.16 -9.03 11.66
C LEU A 328 33.21 -8.21 10.87
N ASP A 329 34.49 -8.31 11.22
CA ASP A 329 35.55 -7.56 10.56
C ASP A 329 35.70 -7.93 9.08
N VAL A 330 35.58 -9.23 8.78
CA VAL A 330 35.62 -9.73 7.40
C VAL A 330 34.37 -9.31 6.66
N PHE A 331 33.21 -9.40 7.31
CA PHE A 331 31.93 -8.97 6.76
C PHE A 331 31.98 -7.49 6.33
N LEU A 332 32.38 -6.58 7.22
CA LEU A 332 32.45 -5.14 6.96
C LEU A 332 33.50 -4.80 5.90
N ARG A 333 34.71 -5.37 6.03
CA ARG A 333 35.82 -5.11 5.09
C ARG A 333 35.50 -5.60 3.68
N LYS A 334 34.73 -6.69 3.53
CA LYS A 334 34.34 -7.23 2.21
C LYS A 334 32.94 -6.81 1.77
N PHE A 335 32.19 -6.05 2.58
CA PHE A 335 30.81 -5.68 2.25
C PHE A 335 30.71 -4.85 0.95
N HIS A 336 31.69 -3.99 0.69
CA HIS A 336 31.76 -3.21 -0.55
C HIS A 336 32.31 -3.99 -1.75
N GLN A 337 32.88 -5.19 -1.54
CA GLN A 337 33.52 -6.00 -2.57
C GLN A 337 32.52 -6.99 -3.18
N PHE A 338 31.60 -6.47 -4.00
CA PHE A 338 30.67 -7.31 -4.75
C PHE A 338 31.43 -8.20 -5.74
N LYS A 339 31.65 -9.46 -5.37
CA LYS A 339 32.10 -10.45 -6.34
C LYS A 339 31.00 -10.60 -7.37
N VAL A 340 31.36 -10.35 -8.62
CA VAL A 340 30.48 -10.63 -9.75
C VAL A 340 30.25 -12.13 -9.76
N ALA A 341 29.01 -12.58 -9.92
CA ALA A 341 28.63 -13.99 -10.14
C ALA A 341 29.21 -14.60 -11.44
N ARG A 342 30.31 -14.05 -11.97
CA ARG A 342 30.93 -14.38 -13.26
C ARG A 342 31.37 -15.84 -13.33
N ASP A 343 31.70 -16.44 -12.19
CA ASP A 343 32.22 -17.80 -12.15
C ASP A 343 31.11 -18.87 -12.05
N TYR A 344 29.84 -18.48 -11.91
CA TYR A 344 28.76 -19.45 -11.65
C TYR A 344 27.62 -19.47 -12.67
N TRP A 345 27.43 -18.45 -13.53
CA TRP A 345 26.19 -18.36 -14.33
C TRP A 345 26.32 -18.13 -15.83
N VAL A 346 27.49 -17.79 -16.39
CA VAL A 346 27.53 -17.23 -17.77
C VAL A 346 28.36 -18.01 -18.78
N ARG A 347 29.27 -18.90 -18.39
CA ARG A 347 30.00 -19.70 -19.39
C ARG A 347 29.13 -20.76 -20.05
N ASP A 348 28.22 -21.37 -19.29
CA ASP A 348 27.48 -22.52 -19.81
C ASP A 348 26.02 -22.20 -20.14
N LEU A 349 25.43 -21.06 -19.80
CA LEU A 349 24.01 -20.80 -20.12
C LEU A 349 23.73 -20.85 -21.65
N PRO A 350 24.57 -20.28 -22.53
CA PRO A 350 24.42 -20.43 -23.98
C PRO A 350 24.66 -21.86 -24.44
N VAL A 351 25.57 -22.59 -23.78
CA VAL A 351 25.92 -23.98 -24.09
C VAL A 351 24.79 -24.92 -23.64
N TYR A 352 24.21 -24.73 -22.46
CA TYR A 352 23.02 -25.42 -21.96
C TYR A 352 21.79 -25.04 -22.77
N ALA A 353 21.57 -23.78 -23.13
CA ALA A 353 20.46 -23.39 -24.00
C ALA A 353 20.60 -24.00 -25.40
N LYS A 354 21.81 -24.05 -25.96
CA LYS A 354 22.10 -24.70 -27.25
C LYS A 354 21.98 -26.22 -27.17
N ASN A 355 22.53 -26.84 -26.12
CA ASN A 355 22.44 -28.28 -25.88
C ASN A 355 21.02 -28.69 -25.56
N PHE A 356 20.26 -27.88 -24.81
CA PHE A 356 18.85 -28.09 -24.51
C PHE A 356 18.00 -27.90 -25.77
N ARG A 357 18.26 -26.88 -26.59
CA ARG A 357 17.59 -26.69 -27.88
C ARG A 357 17.85 -27.87 -28.82
N ASN A 358 19.10 -28.29 -28.95
CA ASN A 358 19.49 -29.43 -29.78
C ASN A 358 18.93 -30.75 -29.22
N PHE A 359 18.92 -30.93 -27.91
CA PHE A 359 18.30 -32.06 -27.23
C PHE A 359 16.78 -32.05 -27.43
N TYR A 360 16.11 -30.91 -27.28
CA TYR A 360 14.66 -30.76 -27.44
C TYR A 360 14.24 -31.06 -28.88
N PHE A 361 14.94 -30.51 -29.88
CA PHE A 361 14.69 -30.82 -31.30
C PHE A 361 15.00 -32.27 -31.64
N ALA A 362 16.14 -32.82 -31.20
CA ALA A 362 16.46 -34.24 -31.42
C ALA A 362 15.52 -35.21 -30.68
N THR A 363 14.94 -34.79 -29.56
CA THR A 363 13.98 -35.59 -28.79
C THR A 363 12.58 -35.51 -29.40
N ILE A 364 12.17 -34.36 -29.94
CA ILE A 364 10.93 -34.21 -30.71
C ILE A 364 10.99 -35.01 -32.01
N ASP A 365 12.11 -34.98 -32.73
CA ASP A 365 12.30 -35.78 -33.96
C ASP A 365 12.29 -37.29 -33.67
N LYS A 366 12.71 -37.71 -32.47
CA LYS A 366 12.67 -39.11 -32.02
C LYS A 366 11.35 -39.51 -31.34
N LEU A 367 10.52 -38.56 -30.93
CA LEU A 367 9.24 -38.79 -30.24
C LEU A 367 8.08 -39.12 -31.21
N SER A 368 8.33 -39.27 -32.52
CA SER A 368 7.34 -39.91 -33.37
C SER A 368 7.18 -41.36 -32.90
N LEU A 369 6.05 -41.63 -32.24
CA LEU A 369 5.74 -42.93 -31.63
C LEU A 369 5.91 -44.08 -32.65
N ASP A 370 5.69 -43.78 -33.94
CA ASP A 370 5.82 -44.72 -35.05
C ASP A 370 7.26 -45.18 -35.35
N ALA A 371 8.28 -44.36 -35.07
CA ALA A 371 9.68 -44.73 -35.32
C ALA A 371 10.28 -45.62 -34.21
N ILE A 372 9.82 -45.44 -32.96
CA ILE A 372 10.29 -46.21 -31.81
C ILE A 372 9.64 -47.60 -31.77
N ILE A 373 8.36 -47.71 -32.12
CA ILE A 373 7.63 -48.99 -32.08
C ILE A 373 8.10 -49.96 -33.19
N ARG A 374 8.55 -49.45 -34.35
CA ARG A 374 8.97 -50.31 -35.47
C ARG A 374 10.41 -50.82 -35.41
N SER A 375 11.29 -50.20 -34.62
CA SER A 375 12.72 -50.50 -34.71
C SER A 375 13.21 -51.56 -33.73
N HIS A 376 12.82 -51.58 -32.45
CA HIS A 376 13.47 -52.43 -31.44
C HIS A 376 12.51 -53.07 -30.41
N PRO A 377 11.99 -54.29 -30.66
CA PRO A 377 11.06 -54.98 -29.74
C PRO A 377 11.69 -55.53 -28.45
N GLU A 378 13.02 -55.61 -28.33
CA GLU A 378 13.71 -56.09 -27.11
C GLU A 378 14.13 -55.00 -26.11
N GLN A 379 13.76 -53.74 -26.35
CA GLN A 379 14.23 -52.58 -25.57
C GLN A 379 13.27 -52.11 -24.47
N GLU A 380 12.68 -53.05 -23.72
CA GLU A 380 11.87 -52.74 -22.53
C GLU A 380 12.62 -51.86 -21.51
N LYS A 381 13.95 -52.05 -21.42
CA LYS A 381 14.85 -51.25 -20.56
C LYS A 381 14.99 -49.80 -21.02
N ASP A 382 14.99 -49.52 -22.32
CA ASP A 382 15.06 -48.15 -22.84
C ASP A 382 13.72 -47.44 -22.73
N LEU A 383 12.61 -48.16 -22.87
CA LEU A 383 11.27 -47.59 -22.61
C LEU A 383 11.13 -47.20 -21.13
N ILE A 384 11.59 -48.03 -20.18
CA ILE A 384 11.63 -47.70 -18.76
C ILE A 384 12.57 -46.51 -18.48
N PHE A 385 13.71 -46.43 -19.17
CA PHE A 385 14.62 -45.28 -19.09
C PHE A 385 13.95 -43.99 -19.57
N TRP A 386 13.25 -44.01 -20.70
CA TRP A 386 12.52 -42.85 -21.23
C TRP A 386 11.31 -42.47 -20.38
N LEU A 387 10.53 -43.45 -19.89
CA LEU A 387 9.43 -43.24 -18.94
C LEU A 387 9.89 -42.63 -17.62
N ARG A 388 11.14 -42.84 -17.19
CA ARG A 388 11.73 -42.15 -16.04
C ARG A 388 12.31 -40.79 -16.38
N THR A 389 12.90 -40.64 -17.57
CA THR A 389 13.65 -39.44 -17.96
C THR A 389 12.72 -38.32 -18.42
N ILE A 390 11.65 -38.63 -19.15
CA ILE A 390 10.69 -37.65 -19.67
C ILE A 390 9.97 -36.91 -18.54
N PRO A 391 9.38 -37.55 -17.52
CA PRO A 391 8.73 -36.83 -16.42
C PRO A 391 9.70 -35.95 -15.63
N ARG A 392 10.97 -36.39 -15.51
CA ARG A 392 12.01 -35.60 -14.85
C ARG A 392 12.36 -34.33 -15.64
N LEU A 393 12.51 -34.46 -16.96
CA LEU A 393 12.75 -33.33 -17.86
C LEU A 393 11.56 -32.38 -17.92
N VAL A 394 10.33 -32.91 -18.08
CA VAL A 394 9.09 -32.11 -18.03
C VAL A 394 8.99 -31.36 -16.71
N LYS A 395 9.33 -32.01 -15.59
CA LYS A 395 9.36 -31.36 -14.26
C LYS A 395 10.41 -30.25 -14.17
N GLU A 396 11.62 -30.48 -14.67
CA GLU A 396 12.69 -29.47 -14.64
C GLU A 396 12.36 -28.27 -15.55
N ILE A 397 11.79 -28.52 -16.73
CA ILE A 397 11.31 -27.48 -17.67
C ILE A 397 10.17 -26.69 -17.04
N PHE A 398 9.17 -27.38 -16.49
CA PHE A 398 8.03 -26.73 -15.83
C PHE A 398 8.46 -25.86 -14.65
N LEU A 399 9.41 -26.35 -13.84
CA LEU A 399 10.00 -25.58 -12.75
C LEU A 399 10.76 -24.36 -13.27
N PHE A 400 11.57 -24.52 -14.31
CA PHE A 400 12.29 -23.42 -14.93
C PHE A 400 11.33 -22.35 -15.50
N CYS A 401 10.26 -22.77 -16.17
CA CYS A 401 9.21 -21.89 -16.66
C CYS A 401 8.51 -21.15 -15.52
N ILE A 402 8.10 -21.85 -14.46
CA ILE A 402 7.47 -21.23 -13.28
C ILE A 402 8.42 -20.21 -12.65
N VAL A 403 9.66 -20.60 -12.40
CA VAL A 403 10.65 -19.71 -11.79
C VAL A 403 10.92 -18.50 -12.67
N SER A 404 11.04 -18.68 -13.98
CA SER A 404 11.26 -17.58 -14.93
C SER A 404 10.07 -16.63 -14.96
N ILE A 405 8.84 -17.16 -15.04
CA ILE A 405 7.61 -16.38 -14.97
C ILE A 405 7.55 -15.62 -13.64
N LEU A 406 7.87 -16.28 -12.52
CA LEU A 406 7.83 -15.68 -11.20
C LEU A 406 8.90 -14.59 -11.03
N VAL A 407 10.09 -14.76 -11.60
CA VAL A 407 11.13 -13.73 -11.66
C VAL A 407 10.68 -12.54 -12.51
N VAL A 408 10.06 -12.78 -13.66
CA VAL A 408 9.51 -11.70 -14.52
C VAL A 408 8.39 -10.96 -13.79
N ILE A 409 7.44 -11.67 -13.18
CA ILE A 409 6.36 -11.10 -12.37
C ILE A 409 6.95 -10.29 -11.21
N LEU A 410 7.92 -10.84 -10.47
CA LEU A 410 8.59 -10.15 -9.37
C LEU A 410 9.32 -8.90 -9.87
N THR A 411 9.97 -8.96 -11.03
CA THR A 411 10.68 -7.81 -11.63
C THR A 411 9.70 -6.72 -12.07
N VAL A 412 8.63 -7.09 -12.76
CA VAL A 412 7.54 -6.17 -13.16
C VAL A 412 6.87 -5.58 -11.93
N PHE A 413 6.68 -6.38 -10.89
CA PHE A 413 6.06 -5.95 -9.64
C PHE A 413 6.97 -5.01 -8.84
N VAL A 414 8.27 -5.31 -8.75
CA VAL A 414 9.28 -4.41 -8.19
C VAL A 414 9.31 -3.12 -9.00
N PHE A 415 9.36 -3.18 -10.32
CA PHE A 415 9.29 -1.99 -11.18
C PHE A 415 7.99 -1.19 -10.94
N TYR A 416 6.86 -1.86 -10.82
CA TYR A 416 5.59 -1.23 -10.53
C TYR A 416 5.58 -0.54 -9.17
N LEU A 417 5.95 -1.25 -8.11
CA LEU A 417 5.95 -0.72 -6.74
C LEU A 417 6.97 0.41 -6.55
N PHE A 418 8.16 0.26 -7.13
CA PHE A 418 9.29 1.12 -6.86
C PHE A 418 9.52 2.20 -7.95
N ILE A 419 8.85 2.15 -9.09
CA ILE A 419 9.03 3.18 -10.13
C ILE A 419 7.67 3.70 -10.56
N LEU A 420 6.84 2.82 -11.11
CA LEU A 420 5.61 3.27 -11.74
C LEU A 420 4.61 3.85 -10.72
N SER A 421 4.43 3.22 -9.57
CA SER A 421 3.48 3.64 -8.54
C SER A 421 3.82 5.02 -7.95
N PRO A 422 5.07 5.31 -7.52
CA PRO A 422 5.46 6.66 -7.11
C PRO A 422 5.27 7.70 -8.22
N VAL A 423 5.70 7.38 -9.45
CA VAL A 423 5.57 8.29 -10.61
C VAL A 423 4.10 8.60 -10.89
N LEU A 424 3.23 7.58 -10.91
CA LEU A 424 1.80 7.76 -11.10
C LEU A 424 1.16 8.56 -9.94
N THR A 425 1.64 8.37 -8.72
CA THR A 425 1.16 9.12 -7.56
C THR A 425 1.54 10.59 -7.65
N ILE A 426 2.81 10.88 -7.97
CA ILE A 426 3.29 12.25 -8.24
C ILE A 426 2.48 12.88 -9.36
N TYR A 427 2.29 12.16 -10.47
CA TYR A 427 1.52 12.65 -11.61
C TYR A 427 0.07 12.98 -11.22
N ARG A 428 -0.59 12.14 -10.41
CA ARG A 428 -1.95 12.38 -9.91
C ARG A 428 -2.05 13.60 -8.98
N VAL A 429 -1.02 13.85 -8.18
CA VAL A 429 -1.01 14.98 -7.22
C VAL A 429 -0.55 16.29 -7.88
N MET A 430 0.19 16.23 -8.98
CA MET A 430 0.76 17.40 -9.65
C MET A 430 -0.28 18.47 -10.04
N PRO A 431 -1.45 18.15 -10.64
CA PRO A 431 -2.48 19.16 -10.92
C PRO A 431 -2.98 19.85 -9.65
N LYS A 432 -3.14 19.12 -8.54
CA LYS A 432 -3.53 19.70 -7.25
C LYS A 432 -2.43 20.62 -6.73
N PHE A 433 -1.17 20.20 -6.79
CA PHE A 433 -0.03 21.01 -6.36
C PHE A 433 0.08 22.32 -7.15
N MET A 434 -0.18 22.30 -8.46
CA MET A 434 -0.25 23.51 -9.31
C MET A 434 -1.28 24.50 -8.80
N VAL A 435 -2.45 24.03 -8.34
CA VAL A 435 -3.50 24.89 -7.77
C VAL A 435 -3.07 25.58 -6.47
N PHE A 436 -2.25 24.94 -5.63
CA PHE A 436 -1.78 25.52 -4.36
C PHE A 436 -0.62 26.52 -4.50
N TYR A 437 0.08 26.52 -5.63
CA TYR A 437 1.25 27.35 -5.90
C TYR A 437 1.27 27.88 -7.35
N PRO A 438 0.20 28.49 -7.86
CA PRO A 438 0.04 28.75 -9.29
C PRO A 438 1.23 29.48 -9.93
N GLU A 439 1.84 30.42 -9.22
CA GLU A 439 2.96 31.21 -9.77
C GLU A 439 4.35 30.64 -9.45
N THR A 440 4.47 29.80 -8.42
CA THR A 440 5.77 29.29 -7.96
C THR A 440 5.85 27.77 -7.95
N TYR A 441 4.87 27.06 -8.52
CA TYR A 441 4.80 25.60 -8.41
C TYR A 441 6.00 24.94 -9.08
N LEU A 442 6.40 25.37 -10.29
CA LEU A 442 7.59 24.83 -10.96
C LEU A 442 8.81 25.06 -10.09
N GLN A 443 9.05 26.30 -9.66
CA GLN A 443 10.21 26.61 -8.86
C GLN A 443 10.23 25.84 -7.53
N ARG A 444 9.13 25.82 -6.77
CA ARG A 444 9.03 25.07 -5.51
C ARG A 444 9.12 23.57 -5.74
N TYR A 445 8.45 23.02 -6.74
CA TYR A 445 8.52 21.60 -7.08
C TYR A 445 9.95 21.22 -7.46
N PHE A 446 10.60 21.97 -8.33
CA PHE A 446 11.98 21.71 -8.70
C PHE A 446 12.93 21.90 -7.51
N LEU A 447 12.91 23.01 -6.78
CA LEU A 447 13.86 23.28 -5.69
C LEU A 447 13.65 22.41 -4.44
N THR A 448 12.40 22.13 -4.07
CA THR A 448 12.10 21.40 -2.83
C THR A 448 11.88 19.91 -3.05
N LEU A 449 11.56 19.48 -4.27
CA LEU A 449 11.20 18.10 -4.58
C LEU A 449 12.19 17.48 -5.59
N LEU A 450 12.35 18.04 -6.80
CA LEU A 450 13.13 17.40 -7.88
C LEU A 450 14.66 17.56 -7.76
N ILE A 451 15.17 18.73 -7.37
CA ILE A 451 16.60 19.05 -7.32
C ILE A 451 17.30 18.29 -6.20
N PRO A 452 16.77 18.21 -4.96
CA PRO A 452 17.35 17.36 -3.93
C PRO A 452 17.40 15.89 -4.39
N GLU A 453 16.38 15.43 -5.12
CA GLU A 453 16.37 14.11 -5.73
C GLU A 453 17.44 13.97 -6.79
N LEU A 454 17.51 14.84 -7.80
CA LEU A 454 18.52 14.81 -8.85
C LEU A 454 19.94 14.90 -8.30
N ILE A 455 20.19 15.78 -7.34
CA ILE A 455 21.49 15.90 -6.66
C ILE A 455 21.82 14.59 -5.95
N PHE A 456 20.86 14.01 -5.22
CA PHE A 456 21.05 12.73 -4.54
C PHE A 456 21.20 11.56 -5.52
N LEU A 457 20.49 11.58 -6.63
CA LEU A 457 20.50 10.60 -7.72
C LEU A 457 21.85 10.65 -8.44
N VAL A 458 22.37 11.84 -8.70
CA VAL A 458 23.71 12.09 -9.29
C VAL A 458 24.83 11.78 -8.28
N MET A 459 24.67 12.12 -7.01
CA MET A 459 25.63 11.77 -5.94
C MET A 459 25.68 10.26 -5.73
N SER A 460 24.53 9.60 -5.67
CA SER A 460 24.42 8.14 -5.59
C SER A 460 25.00 7.52 -6.87
N PHE A 461 24.61 7.98 -8.05
CA PHE A 461 25.15 7.42 -9.28
C PHE A 461 26.66 7.66 -9.41
N GLY A 462 27.18 8.82 -8.98
CA GLY A 462 28.61 9.17 -9.02
C GLY A 462 29.46 8.39 -8.02
N VAL A 463 29.00 8.27 -6.77
CA VAL A 463 29.64 7.46 -5.73
C VAL A 463 29.62 5.97 -6.14
N PHE A 464 28.52 5.48 -6.69
CA PHE A 464 28.36 4.07 -7.05
C PHE A 464 28.94 3.70 -8.42
N LYS A 465 29.07 4.64 -9.37
CA LYS A 465 29.79 4.43 -10.66
C LYS A 465 31.29 4.22 -10.46
N LYS A 466 31.87 4.85 -9.42
CA LYS A 466 33.28 4.62 -9.03
C LYS A 466 33.48 3.30 -8.28
N VAL A 467 32.47 2.84 -7.53
CA VAL A 467 32.55 1.63 -6.69
C VAL A 467 32.10 0.36 -7.43
N ALA A 468 31.26 0.44 -8.46
CA ALA A 468 30.76 -0.72 -9.18
C ALA A 468 30.89 -0.56 -10.71
N LYS A 469 31.66 -1.45 -11.35
CA LYS A 469 31.66 -1.67 -12.82
C LYS A 469 30.31 -2.18 -13.38
N LYS A 470 29.18 -1.97 -12.69
CA LYS A 470 27.88 -2.56 -13.02
C LYS A 470 26.73 -1.59 -12.79
N THR A 471 26.29 -0.99 -13.89
CA THR A 471 25.16 -0.05 -14.07
C THR A 471 23.86 -0.49 -13.39
N ILE A 472 23.58 -1.79 -13.30
CA ILE A 472 22.33 -2.33 -12.73
C ILE A 472 22.21 -2.05 -11.22
N TYR A 473 23.30 -2.05 -10.46
CA TYR A 473 23.25 -1.83 -9.00
C TYR A 473 23.17 -0.36 -8.64
N ALA A 474 23.89 0.49 -9.38
CA ALA A 474 23.69 1.93 -9.30
C ALA A 474 22.21 2.22 -9.60
N LEU A 475 21.66 1.66 -10.68
CA LEU A 475 20.25 1.82 -11.02
C LEU A 475 19.30 1.34 -9.90
N LEU A 476 19.47 0.14 -9.34
CA LEU A 476 18.60 -0.37 -8.27
C LEU A 476 18.67 0.45 -6.98
N LEU A 477 19.87 0.90 -6.58
CA LEU A 477 20.05 1.70 -5.37
C LEU A 477 19.57 3.14 -5.58
N THR A 478 19.74 3.66 -6.79
CA THR A 478 19.16 4.91 -7.28
C THR A 478 17.63 4.84 -7.31
N ILE A 479 17.05 3.73 -7.75
CA ILE A 479 15.60 3.49 -7.70
C ILE A 479 15.14 3.44 -6.24
N LEU A 480 15.82 2.69 -5.36
CA LEU A 480 15.47 2.62 -3.94
C LEU A 480 15.54 4.00 -3.26
N ALA A 481 16.59 4.77 -3.55
CA ALA A 481 16.76 6.16 -3.12
C ALA A 481 15.66 7.09 -3.65
N PHE A 482 15.35 7.01 -4.94
CA PHE A 482 14.28 7.77 -5.59
C PHE A 482 12.93 7.44 -4.96
N ASN A 483 12.70 6.16 -4.62
CA ASN A 483 11.58 5.79 -3.78
C ASN A 483 11.67 6.57 -2.49
N LEU A 484 12.66 6.32 -1.63
CA LEU A 484 12.80 6.93 -0.30
C LEU A 484 12.56 8.45 -0.22
N LEU A 485 12.81 9.19 -1.30
CA LEU A 485 12.54 10.63 -1.37
C LEU A 485 11.14 10.96 -1.94
N SER A 486 10.66 10.24 -2.95
CA SER A 486 9.37 10.49 -3.63
C SER A 486 8.13 10.39 -2.75
N GLY A 487 8.13 9.54 -1.73
CA GLY A 487 7.02 9.39 -0.77
C GLY A 487 7.00 10.48 0.27
N LYS A 488 8.15 11.11 0.56
CA LYS A 488 8.19 12.38 1.31
C LYS A 488 7.57 13.51 0.48
N ILE A 489 7.76 13.48 -0.84
CA ILE A 489 7.12 14.41 -1.78
C ILE A 489 5.62 14.17 -1.78
N VAL A 490 5.18 12.92 -1.92
CA VAL A 490 3.76 12.56 -1.91
C VAL A 490 3.12 12.93 -0.57
N SER A 491 3.73 12.60 0.57
CA SER A 491 3.14 12.90 1.88
C SER A 491 3.06 14.40 2.16
N LYS A 492 4.11 15.18 1.85
CA LYS A 492 4.06 16.65 1.94
C LYS A 492 3.08 17.26 0.95
N SER A 493 2.94 16.69 -0.25
CA SER A 493 1.99 17.20 -1.22
C SER A 493 0.54 16.91 -0.83
N VAL A 494 0.28 15.79 -0.14
CA VAL A 494 -1.02 15.44 0.47
C VAL A 494 -1.31 16.28 1.72
N GLU A 495 -0.29 16.73 2.46
CA GLU A 495 -0.48 17.67 3.58
C GLU A 495 -1.18 18.96 3.11
N PHE A 496 -0.89 19.44 1.89
CA PHE A 496 -1.61 20.57 1.29
C PHE A 496 -3.05 20.24 0.90
N GLU A 497 -3.41 18.98 0.65
CA GLU A 497 -4.80 18.58 0.36
C GLU A 497 -5.66 18.56 1.62
N THR A 498 -5.04 18.31 2.77
CA THR A 498 -5.77 18.22 4.03
C THR A 498 -5.78 19.54 4.77
N ARG A 499 -4.69 20.33 4.77
CA ARG A 499 -4.64 21.58 5.56
C ARG A 499 -5.31 22.75 4.82
N PRO A 500 -6.10 23.59 5.53
CA PRO A 500 -6.61 24.83 4.96
C PRO A 500 -5.45 25.77 4.65
N LYS A 501 -5.54 26.52 3.57
CA LYS A 501 -4.50 27.48 3.21
C LYS A 501 -5.11 28.79 2.73
N ILE A 502 -4.75 29.89 3.37
CA ILE A 502 -5.07 31.24 2.91
C ILE A 502 -4.06 31.61 1.83
N LEU A 503 -4.57 31.92 0.63
CA LEU A 503 -3.78 32.39 -0.50
C LEU A 503 -3.68 33.92 -0.48
N THR A 504 -4.82 34.60 -0.37
CA THR A 504 -4.90 36.07 -0.34
C THR A 504 -6.06 36.55 0.51
N VAL A 505 -6.01 37.82 0.93
CA VAL A 505 -7.09 38.53 1.63
C VAL A 505 -7.36 39.82 0.85
N SER A 506 -8.62 40.18 0.62
CA SER A 506 -8.98 41.36 -0.15
C SER A 506 -10.25 42.03 0.41
N PRO A 507 -10.20 43.32 0.79
CA PRO A 507 -8.98 44.09 0.97
C PRO A 507 -8.14 43.53 2.13
N ASP A 508 -6.81 43.60 2.03
CA ASP A 508 -5.88 43.24 3.11
C ASP A 508 -5.66 44.41 4.10
N VAL A 509 -6.06 45.63 3.72
CA VAL A 509 -6.09 46.82 4.55
C VAL A 509 -7.43 47.55 4.38
N THR A 510 -8.11 47.89 5.46
CA THR A 510 -9.30 48.76 5.41
C THR A 510 -9.38 49.70 6.61
N SER A 511 -9.81 50.94 6.36
CA SER A 511 -10.11 51.96 7.37
C SER A 511 -11.61 52.18 7.57
N GLU A 512 -12.46 51.41 6.88
CA GLU A 512 -13.91 51.58 6.92
C GLU A 512 -14.56 50.49 7.78
N ALA A 513 -15.50 50.90 8.65
CA ALA A 513 -16.37 49.99 9.36
C ALA A 513 -17.31 49.26 8.39
N TRP A 514 -17.73 48.04 8.74
CA TRP A 514 -18.71 47.28 7.96
C TRP A 514 -18.26 46.93 6.53
N THR A 515 -16.94 46.83 6.32
CA THR A 515 -16.35 46.43 5.03
C THR A 515 -16.39 44.92 4.87
N ASP A 516 -16.81 44.44 3.70
CA ASP A 516 -16.73 43.01 3.37
C ASP A 516 -15.30 42.65 2.99
N VAL A 517 -14.70 41.73 3.76
CA VAL A 517 -13.35 41.22 3.55
C VAL A 517 -13.44 39.78 3.05
N ALA A 518 -12.90 39.54 1.87
CA ALA A 518 -12.81 38.24 1.25
C ALA A 518 -11.46 37.58 1.52
N VAL A 519 -11.48 36.43 2.18
CA VAL A 519 -10.33 35.54 2.38
C VAL A 519 -10.40 34.46 1.32
N TYR A 520 -9.46 34.48 0.37
CA TYR A 520 -9.34 33.47 -0.68
C TYR A 520 -8.33 32.41 -0.27
N GLY A 521 -8.65 31.15 -0.55
CA GLY A 521 -7.81 30.03 -0.17
C GLY A 521 -8.27 28.71 -0.75
N LYS A 522 -7.90 27.62 -0.08
CA LYS A 522 -8.28 26.24 -0.43
C LYS A 522 -8.47 25.40 0.82
N ASN A 523 -9.27 24.34 0.69
CA ASN A 523 -9.63 23.40 1.74
C ASN A 523 -10.30 24.05 2.96
N PHE A 524 -10.98 25.19 2.77
CA PHE A 524 -11.81 25.78 3.82
C PHE A 524 -13.09 24.98 4.08
N ARG A 525 -13.43 24.07 3.15
CA ARG A 525 -14.67 23.29 3.02
C ARG A 525 -15.90 24.16 2.78
N ASN A 526 -16.85 23.65 1.98
CA ASN A 526 -18.11 24.33 1.75
C ASN A 526 -18.99 24.32 3.01
N ILE A 527 -19.79 25.38 3.22
CA ILE A 527 -20.99 25.29 4.05
C ILE A 527 -21.73 24.05 3.57
N PRO A 528 -22.14 23.19 4.48
CA PRO A 528 -22.41 23.41 5.92
C PRO A 528 -21.26 23.09 6.90
N PHE A 529 -20.03 23.02 6.41
CA PHE A 529 -18.85 22.96 7.26
C PHE A 529 -18.64 24.27 8.04
N VAL A 530 -18.50 24.21 9.36
CA VAL A 530 -18.22 25.39 10.22
C VAL A 530 -16.77 25.34 10.69
N GLY A 531 -15.88 26.02 9.98
CA GLY A 531 -14.59 26.44 10.54
C GLY A 531 -14.76 27.75 11.30
N LYS A 532 -13.72 28.15 12.04
CA LYS A 532 -13.65 29.46 12.70
C LYS A 532 -12.64 30.34 12.00
N LEU A 533 -13.00 31.58 11.72
CA LEU A 533 -12.07 32.59 11.24
C LEU A 533 -11.61 33.42 12.43
N TYR A 534 -10.30 33.52 12.64
CA TYR A 534 -9.70 34.34 13.68
C TYR A 534 -8.86 35.45 13.07
N ILE A 535 -8.86 36.61 13.72
CA ILE A 535 -7.87 37.67 13.49
C ILE A 535 -7.15 37.91 14.82
N GLY A 536 -5.87 37.56 14.86
CA GLY A 536 -5.16 37.36 16.13
C GLY A 536 -5.79 36.21 16.91
N ASP A 537 -6.37 36.54 18.07
CA ASP A 537 -7.08 35.61 18.96
C ASP A 537 -8.59 35.86 19.00
N ILE A 538 -9.12 36.74 18.14
CA ILE A 538 -10.54 37.12 18.12
C ILE A 538 -11.26 36.40 16.98
N GLU A 539 -12.27 35.61 17.32
CA GLU A 539 -13.15 34.91 16.38
C GLU A 539 -14.09 35.90 15.66
N GLN A 540 -14.19 35.82 14.33
CA GLN A 540 -15.03 36.71 13.51
C GLN A 540 -16.37 36.05 13.10
N GLY A 541 -16.83 35.04 13.84
CA GLY A 541 -17.94 34.18 13.45
C GLY A 541 -19.30 34.89 13.30
N GLU A 542 -19.53 35.96 14.07
CA GLU A 542 -20.81 36.68 14.08
C GLU A 542 -21.11 37.43 12.77
N TYR A 543 -20.08 37.80 12.01
CA TYR A 543 -20.20 38.62 10.81
C TYR A 543 -19.83 37.85 9.53
N MET A 544 -19.99 36.53 9.55
CA MET A 544 -19.72 35.69 8.39
C MET A 544 -20.84 35.83 7.34
N ILE A 545 -20.51 36.29 6.13
CA ILE A 545 -21.47 36.48 5.03
C ILE A 545 -21.50 35.25 4.12
N TYR A 546 -20.33 34.72 3.79
CA TYR A 546 -20.20 33.64 2.81
C TYR A 546 -19.06 32.72 3.20
N TRP A 547 -19.24 31.41 3.02
CA TRP A 547 -18.18 30.44 3.25
C TRP A 547 -18.28 29.33 2.22
N SER A 548 -17.16 29.07 1.56
CA SER A 548 -16.96 28.01 0.58
C SER A 548 -15.56 27.42 0.77
N ASP A 549 -15.28 26.34 0.07
CA ASP A 549 -13.96 25.69 0.12
C ASP A 549 -12.80 26.60 -0.32
N GLU A 550 -13.11 27.61 -1.15
CA GLU A 550 -12.11 28.46 -1.77
C GLU A 550 -12.18 29.93 -1.33
N LYS A 551 -13.26 30.32 -0.66
CA LYS A 551 -13.55 31.71 -0.35
C LYS A 551 -14.39 31.84 0.90
N ILE A 552 -13.97 32.70 1.81
CA ILE A 552 -14.69 33.13 3.00
C ILE A 552 -14.90 34.64 2.89
N ILE A 553 -16.09 35.14 3.15
CA ILE A 553 -16.38 36.58 3.23
C ILE A 553 -16.94 36.85 4.62
N PHE A 554 -16.31 37.77 5.34
CA PHE A 554 -16.82 38.29 6.59
C PHE A 554 -16.89 39.82 6.53
N ARG A 555 -17.76 40.42 7.33
CA ARG A 555 -17.89 41.88 7.44
C ARG A 555 -17.12 42.39 8.65
N THR A 556 -16.34 43.45 8.50
CA THR A 556 -15.63 44.06 9.64
C THR A 556 -16.62 44.71 10.61
N SER A 557 -16.34 44.61 11.90
CA SER A 557 -17.11 45.28 12.95
C SER A 557 -16.18 46.19 13.77
N PRO A 558 -16.55 47.45 14.01
CA PRO A 558 -15.81 48.36 14.90
C PRO A 558 -15.51 47.79 16.29
N ASP A 559 -16.43 46.99 16.83
CA ASP A 559 -16.37 46.52 18.21
C ASP A 559 -15.56 45.21 18.36
N LEU A 560 -15.46 44.43 17.27
CA LEU A 560 -14.88 43.08 17.28
C LEU A 560 -13.59 42.97 16.46
N THR A 561 -13.55 43.57 15.27
CA THR A 561 -12.45 43.39 14.32
C THR A 561 -11.24 44.21 14.75
N LYS A 562 -10.04 43.60 14.74
CA LYS A 562 -8.76 44.27 15.02
C LYS A 562 -7.75 43.94 13.93
N SER A 563 -6.68 44.74 13.83
CA SER A 563 -5.51 44.38 13.01
C SER A 563 -4.82 43.14 13.58
N GLY A 564 -4.38 42.24 12.71
CA GLY A 564 -3.63 41.06 13.13
C GLY A 564 -3.57 39.94 12.08
N PRO A 565 -2.92 38.82 12.44
CA PRO A 565 -2.83 37.67 11.56
C PRO A 565 -4.18 36.97 11.45
N ILE A 566 -4.70 36.85 10.23
CA ILE A 566 -5.88 36.04 9.92
C ILE A 566 -5.48 34.57 9.86
N LYS A 567 -6.22 33.69 10.55
CA LYS A 567 -6.14 32.23 10.42
C LYS A 567 -7.53 31.61 10.33
N VAL A 568 -7.65 30.57 9.52
CA VAL A 568 -8.84 29.72 9.42
C VAL A 568 -8.58 28.45 10.23
N VAL A 569 -9.44 28.15 11.20
CA VAL A 569 -9.33 26.97 12.07
C VAL A 569 -10.50 26.04 11.80
N PRO A 570 -10.31 24.97 11.02
CA PRO A 570 -11.36 23.99 10.79
C PRO A 570 -11.53 23.10 12.04
N LEU A 571 -12.73 22.59 12.29
CA LEU A 571 -13.03 21.76 13.47
C LEU A 571 -12.28 20.41 13.50
N ASP A 572 -11.91 19.89 12.33
CA ASP A 572 -11.40 18.53 12.15
C ASP A 572 -9.89 18.44 11.91
N ARG A 573 -9.17 19.57 11.86
CA ARG A 573 -7.74 19.60 11.50
C ARG A 573 -7.00 20.84 11.97
N ALA A 574 -5.70 20.86 11.66
CA ALA A 574 -4.82 21.98 12.02
C ALA A 574 -5.25 23.31 11.36
N PRO A 575 -4.96 24.46 12.01
CA PRO A 575 -5.19 25.80 11.46
C PRO A 575 -4.47 26.03 10.12
N SER A 576 -4.96 27.02 9.38
CA SER A 576 -4.30 27.51 8.16
C SER A 576 -3.01 28.26 8.49
N ASN A 577 -2.23 28.56 7.45
CA ASN A 577 -1.24 29.63 7.52
C ASN A 577 -1.90 30.96 7.89
N THR A 578 -1.10 31.89 8.40
CA THR A 578 -1.54 33.24 8.75
C THR A 578 -1.24 34.22 7.63
N VAL A 579 -2.15 35.17 7.39
CA VAL A 579 -1.92 36.34 6.51
C VAL A 579 -2.23 37.61 7.31
N GLN A 580 -1.38 38.62 7.23
CA GLN A 580 -1.61 39.86 7.97
C GLN A 580 -2.79 40.63 7.37
N PHE A 581 -3.63 41.19 8.24
CA PHE A 581 -4.74 42.06 7.89
C PHE A 581 -4.70 43.31 8.77
N ASN A 582 -4.79 44.48 8.14
CA ASN A 582 -4.71 45.75 8.84
C ASN A 582 -6.07 46.45 8.83
N TYR A 583 -6.68 46.53 10.00
CA TYR A 583 -7.91 47.26 10.24
C TYR A 583 -7.60 48.58 10.95
N LEU A 584 -7.66 49.68 10.19
CA LEU A 584 -7.23 51.01 10.64
C LEU A 584 -8.36 51.81 11.33
N PHE A 585 -9.59 51.28 11.35
CA PHE A 585 -10.73 51.93 12.00
C PHE A 585 -10.66 51.84 13.54
N ALA A 586 -10.12 50.74 14.07
CA ALA A 586 -9.96 50.53 15.50
C ALA A 586 -8.78 51.36 16.02
N LYS A 587 -9.08 52.47 16.72
CA LYS A 587 -8.10 53.23 17.52
C LYS A 587 -7.95 52.62 18.91
#